data_AF-A0A317NF22-F1
#
_entry.id   AF-A0A317NF22-F1
#
_cell.length_a   1.000
_cell.length_b   1.000
_cell.length_c   1.000
_cell.angle_alpha   90.00
_cell.angle_beta   90.00
_cell.angle_gamma   90.00
#
_symmetry.space_group_name_H-M   'P 1'
#
loop_
_entity.id
_entity.type
_entity.pdbx_description
1 polymer ?
#
loop_
_entity_poly.entity_id
_entity_poly.type
_entity_poly.pdbx_seq_one_letter_code
_entity_poly.pdbx_strand_id
1 'polypeptide(L)'
;MSALSANPDLIRIGNCSGFYGDRLSAMREMLEGGELDVLTGDYLAELTMLILGRDRMKDPSLGYAKTFVKQIEDCLGLALEKNVQIVTNAGGLNPAGLAERLRKVAADLGLDAKIAHVEGDDLVARAGELGLGQPLTANAYLGAWGIVECLNSGADIVVTGRVTDASVIVGPAAAHFGWGRTDYDALAGAVVAGHVIECSTQATGGNFAFFTELADLGRPGFPIAEIRRDGSSVITKHEGTGGAVTVDTVEAQLMYEIQSARYAGPDVTTRLDSITLSQEGADRVLISGVTGEAPPPQLKVSLNTLGGFRNEMSFILTGLDIETKAALAQRQLESWLPVRPAELNWTLARLDRPDAETEEQASAILRCVVRDPDPNKVGRAFSSVAVELALASYPGASFTALPGNGSPYGIFTPGFVDAHEVPHTAVLADGTRVAIEPAAETAVLEPVSEPELPADLPPSETTRVPLGTIALARSGDKGGDANIGVWVRTDAQWRWLVHTLTVEKLRELLPETAELDVTRHVLPNLRAVNFIISGLLGKGVAYQARFDPQAKGLGEWLRSRHIDMPTELLA
;
A
#
# COMPACT_ATOMS: atom_id res chain seq x y z
N MET A 1 -4.51 33.91 9.77
CA MET A 1 -4.42 32.45 9.77
C MET A 1 -3.54 32.06 10.95
N SER A 2 -4.02 31.23 11.87
CA SER A 2 -3.16 30.67 12.91
C SER A 2 -2.31 29.56 12.29
N ALA A 3 -1.01 29.59 12.49
CA ALA A 3 -0.13 28.50 12.08
C ALA A 3 -0.53 27.22 12.83
N LEU A 4 -0.54 26.07 12.14
CA LEU A 4 -0.84 24.76 12.76
C LEU A 4 0.16 24.42 13.86
N SER A 5 1.46 24.66 13.62
CA SER A 5 2.49 24.59 14.65
C SER A 5 2.80 25.97 15.25
N ALA A 6 3.20 25.97 16.52
CA ALA A 6 3.78 27.13 17.18
C ALA A 6 5.17 27.50 16.61
N ASN A 7 5.88 26.54 16.01
CA ASN A 7 7.15 26.80 15.33
C ASN A 7 6.88 27.17 13.87
N PRO A 8 7.27 28.35 13.38
CA PRO A 8 7.02 28.74 11.99
C PRO A 8 7.86 27.99 10.94
N ASP A 9 8.89 27.26 11.35
CA ASP A 9 9.85 26.59 10.45
C ASP A 9 9.80 25.06 10.55
N LEU A 10 8.87 24.51 11.34
CA LEU A 10 8.73 23.08 11.58
C LEU A 10 7.28 22.69 11.86
N ILE A 11 6.82 21.60 11.26
CA ILE A 11 5.56 20.94 11.61
C ILE A 11 5.80 19.45 11.88
N ARG A 12 5.20 18.94 12.97
CA ARG A 12 5.24 17.53 13.36
C ARG A 12 3.94 16.85 12.97
N ILE A 13 4.05 15.95 11.99
CA ILE A 13 2.93 15.18 11.47
C ILE A 13 3.13 13.72 11.83
N GLY A 14 2.24 13.18 12.66
CA GLY A 14 2.17 11.76 12.96
C GLY A 14 1.18 11.05 12.05
N ASN A 15 1.26 9.72 11.98
CA ASN A 15 0.23 8.88 11.37
C ASN A 15 -0.28 7.84 12.37
N CYS A 16 -1.56 7.47 12.29
CA CYS A 16 -2.18 6.46 13.18
C CYS A 16 -2.86 5.30 12.45
N SER A 17 -2.75 5.21 11.12
CA SER A 17 -3.33 4.11 10.34
C SER A 17 -2.68 4.02 8.98
N GLY A 18 -2.38 2.80 8.52
CA GLY A 18 -2.00 2.52 7.12
C GLY A 18 -3.01 1.71 6.32
N PHE A 19 -4.12 1.26 6.93
CA PHE A 19 -5.22 0.60 6.23
C PHE A 19 -6.50 0.52 7.08
N TYR A 20 -7.65 0.28 6.45
CA TYR A 20 -8.89 0.04 7.18
C TYR A 20 -8.85 -1.26 8.00
N GLY A 21 -8.75 -1.11 9.32
CA GLY A 21 -8.65 -2.23 10.26
C GLY A 21 -7.28 -2.35 10.95
N ASP A 22 -6.41 -1.36 10.78
CA ASP A 22 -5.14 -1.24 11.51
C ASP A 22 -5.35 -1.08 13.04
N ARG A 23 -4.25 -0.91 13.79
CA ARG A 23 -4.19 -0.79 15.23
C ARG A 23 -5.11 0.32 15.75
N LEU A 24 -6.26 -0.07 16.30
CA LEU A 24 -7.26 0.87 16.82
C LEU A 24 -6.69 1.86 17.85
N SER A 25 -5.82 1.38 18.75
CA SER A 25 -5.20 2.19 19.80
C SER A 25 -4.14 3.18 19.32
N ALA A 26 -3.74 3.16 18.04
CA ALA A 26 -2.68 4.00 17.51
C ALA A 26 -2.97 5.51 17.67
N MET A 27 -4.23 5.94 17.49
CA MET A 27 -4.58 7.36 17.67
C MET A 27 -4.29 7.84 19.10
N ARG A 28 -4.68 7.03 20.10
CA ARG A 28 -4.38 7.31 21.51
C ARG A 28 -2.87 7.27 21.79
N GLU A 29 -2.18 6.25 21.30
CA GLU A 29 -0.73 6.09 21.44
C GLU A 29 0.02 7.34 20.92
N MET A 30 -0.38 7.86 19.76
CA MET A 30 0.24 9.04 19.15
C MET A 30 -0.07 10.33 19.91
N LEU A 31 -1.30 10.52 20.36
CA LEU A 31 -1.67 11.72 21.13
C LEU A 31 -1.03 11.75 22.53
N GLU A 32 -0.86 10.59 23.17
CA GLU A 32 -0.24 10.48 24.50
C GLU A 32 1.30 10.48 24.45
N GLY A 33 1.89 10.01 23.34
CA GLY A 33 3.32 9.74 23.23
C GLY A 33 4.25 10.96 23.16
N GLY A 34 3.74 12.15 22.83
CA GLY A 34 4.58 13.35 22.77
C GLY A 34 3.91 14.53 22.06
N GLU A 35 4.75 15.45 21.57
CA GLU A 35 4.32 16.61 20.79
C GLU A 35 3.98 16.21 19.35
N LEU A 36 2.79 16.60 18.90
CA LEU A 36 2.32 16.54 17.53
C LEU A 36 1.60 17.84 17.22
N ASP A 37 1.68 18.32 15.99
CA ASP A 37 0.85 19.43 15.51
C ASP A 37 -0.35 18.87 14.73
N VAL A 38 -0.12 17.79 13.98
CA VAL A 38 -1.14 17.14 13.16
C VAL A 38 -1.04 15.62 13.29
N LEU A 39 -2.20 14.97 13.38
CA LEU A 39 -2.32 13.52 13.32
C LEU A 39 -3.09 13.10 12.06
N THR A 40 -2.47 12.23 11.28
CA THR A 40 -3.04 11.71 10.04
C THR A 40 -3.45 10.26 10.17
N GLY A 41 -4.25 9.77 9.21
CA GLY A 41 -4.61 8.36 9.11
C GLY A 41 -5.06 8.00 7.70
N ASP A 42 -4.37 7.03 7.10
CA ASP A 42 -4.76 6.42 5.84
C ASP A 42 -5.57 5.12 6.08
N TYR A 43 -6.75 5.05 5.47
CA TYR A 43 -7.67 3.93 5.56
C TYR A 43 -7.96 3.29 4.21
N LEU A 44 -7.51 3.88 3.11
CA LEU A 44 -8.08 3.60 1.79
C LEU A 44 -7.14 2.81 0.88
N ALA A 45 -6.92 1.53 1.16
CA ALA A 45 -6.40 0.62 0.13
C ALA A 45 -7.39 0.45 -1.05
N GLU A 46 -6.91 -0.05 -2.19
CA GLU A 46 -7.76 -0.34 -3.37
C GLU A 46 -8.91 -1.32 -2.99
N LEU A 47 -8.61 -2.36 -2.20
CA LEU A 47 -9.60 -3.29 -1.66
C LEU A 47 -10.61 -2.61 -0.73
N THR A 48 -10.20 -1.58 0.03
CA THR A 48 -11.10 -0.85 0.93
C THR A 48 -12.22 -0.19 0.14
N MET A 49 -11.94 0.39 -1.02
CA MET A 49 -12.96 1.06 -1.85
C MET A 49 -14.08 0.11 -2.25
N LEU A 50 -13.73 -1.13 -2.63
CA LEU A 50 -14.69 -2.17 -2.92
C LEU A 50 -15.55 -2.53 -1.68
N ILE A 51 -14.92 -2.66 -0.51
CA ILE A 51 -15.63 -2.96 0.74
C ILE A 51 -16.64 -1.86 1.05
N LEU A 52 -16.22 -0.60 0.96
CA LEU A 52 -17.08 0.56 1.20
C LEU A 52 -18.20 0.67 0.16
N GLY A 53 -17.92 0.32 -1.10
CA GLY A 53 -18.93 0.31 -2.17
C GLY A 53 -20.03 -0.70 -1.89
N ARG A 54 -19.66 -1.90 -1.42
CA ARG A 54 -20.61 -2.92 -1.00
C ARG A 54 -21.42 -2.53 0.24
N ASP A 55 -20.82 -1.79 1.17
CA ASP A 55 -21.54 -1.25 2.32
C ASP A 55 -22.59 -0.22 1.88
N ARG A 56 -22.21 0.71 0.98
CA ARG A 56 -23.12 1.73 0.42
C ARG A 56 -24.26 1.14 -0.40
N MET A 57 -24.04 0.02 -1.10
CA MET A 57 -25.12 -0.73 -1.77
C MET A 57 -26.18 -1.26 -0.81
N LYS A 58 -25.80 -1.61 0.43
CA LYS A 58 -26.73 -2.11 1.45
C LYS A 58 -27.42 -0.98 2.18
N ASP A 59 -26.68 0.09 2.47
CA ASP A 59 -27.16 1.27 3.17
C ASP A 59 -26.47 2.53 2.61
N PRO A 60 -27.20 3.41 1.91
CA PRO A 60 -26.63 4.62 1.32
C PRO A 60 -25.98 5.59 2.31
N SER A 61 -26.27 5.48 3.62
CA SER A 61 -25.65 6.32 4.65
C SER A 61 -24.23 5.87 5.04
N LEU A 62 -23.81 4.68 4.63
CA LEU A 62 -22.46 4.16 4.86
C LEU A 62 -21.47 4.62 3.76
N GLY A 63 -20.34 3.92 3.62
CA GLY A 63 -19.30 4.24 2.65
C GLY A 63 -18.04 4.88 3.23
N TYR A 64 -17.90 4.91 4.56
CA TYR A 64 -16.73 5.42 5.28
C TYR A 64 -16.17 4.40 6.28
N ALA A 65 -14.93 4.61 6.76
CA ALA A 65 -14.25 3.72 7.71
C ALA A 65 -14.84 3.83 9.12
N LYS A 66 -15.62 2.82 9.53
CA LYS A 66 -16.31 2.79 10.84
C LYS A 66 -15.36 2.73 12.04
N THR A 67 -14.14 2.25 11.86
CA THR A 67 -13.11 2.22 12.92
C THR A 67 -12.63 3.61 13.28
N PHE A 68 -12.58 4.54 12.32
CA PHE A 68 -12.19 5.93 12.59
C PHE A 68 -13.17 6.63 13.53
N VAL A 69 -14.48 6.38 13.37
CA VAL A 69 -15.51 6.91 14.29
C VAL A 69 -15.22 6.50 15.74
N LYS A 70 -14.82 5.24 15.97
CA LYS A 70 -14.44 4.76 17.31
C LYS A 70 -13.19 5.43 17.85
N GLN A 71 -12.22 5.74 16.98
CA GLN A 71 -11.01 6.46 17.38
C GLN A 71 -11.36 7.90 17.79
N ILE A 72 -12.23 8.58 17.06
CA ILE A 72 -12.71 9.92 17.42
C ILE A 72 -13.56 9.89 18.70
N GLU A 73 -14.44 8.90 18.87
CA GLU A 73 -15.19 8.70 20.13
C GLU A 73 -14.26 8.58 21.35
N ASP A 74 -13.08 7.97 21.18
CA ASP A 74 -12.09 7.77 22.25
C ASP A 74 -11.13 8.97 22.45
N CYS A 75 -10.76 9.65 21.37
CA CYS A 75 -9.61 10.55 21.35
C CYS A 75 -9.91 12.02 21.03
N LEU A 76 -11.14 12.38 20.63
CA LEU A 76 -11.45 13.77 20.22
C LEU A 76 -11.11 14.81 21.28
N GLY A 77 -11.51 14.57 22.53
CA GLY A 77 -11.25 15.49 23.63
C GLY A 77 -9.75 15.70 23.86
N LEU A 78 -8.95 14.64 23.74
CA LEU A 78 -7.50 14.68 23.91
C LEU A 78 -6.82 15.46 22.77
N ALA A 79 -7.27 15.26 21.53
CA ALA A 79 -6.75 16.00 20.37
C ALA A 79 -7.01 17.51 20.51
N LEU A 80 -8.22 17.90 20.93
CA LEU A 80 -8.58 19.31 21.17
C LEU A 80 -7.79 19.91 22.33
N GLU A 81 -7.64 19.19 23.44
CA GLU A 81 -6.85 19.63 24.61
C GLU A 81 -5.39 19.92 24.22
N LYS A 82 -4.81 19.06 23.38
CA LYS A 82 -3.43 19.19 22.88
C LYS A 82 -3.29 20.10 21.66
N ASN A 83 -4.40 20.65 21.15
CA ASN A 83 -4.43 21.45 19.92
C ASN A 83 -3.81 20.71 18.71
N VAL A 84 -4.12 19.42 18.55
CA VAL A 84 -3.68 18.58 17.43
C VAL A 84 -4.79 18.53 16.39
N GLN A 85 -4.53 18.99 15.17
CA GLN A 85 -5.48 18.84 14.06
C GLN A 85 -5.46 17.41 13.52
N ILE A 86 -6.60 16.93 13.01
CA ILE A 86 -6.73 15.59 12.44
C ILE A 86 -7.06 15.69 10.94
N VAL A 87 -6.30 14.99 10.10
CA VAL A 87 -6.58 14.90 8.65
C VAL A 87 -6.64 13.44 8.23
N THR A 88 -7.71 13.03 7.55
CA THR A 88 -7.88 11.61 7.18
C THR A 88 -8.66 11.42 5.90
N ASN A 89 -8.35 10.35 5.19
CA ASN A 89 -9.16 9.85 4.07
C ASN A 89 -10.21 8.80 4.49
N ALA A 90 -10.47 8.64 5.80
CA ALA A 90 -11.49 7.73 6.32
C ALA A 90 -12.91 7.95 5.77
N GLY A 91 -13.17 9.10 5.12
CA GLY A 91 -14.44 9.40 4.47
C GLY A 91 -14.75 8.47 3.29
N GLY A 92 -13.72 7.90 2.64
CA GLY A 92 -13.89 6.89 1.60
C GLY A 92 -14.82 7.33 0.49
N LEU A 93 -15.97 6.66 0.36
CA LEU A 93 -17.01 6.96 -0.63
C LEU A 93 -18.08 7.95 -0.13
N ASN A 94 -18.00 8.38 1.12
CA ASN A 94 -18.99 9.26 1.75
C ASN A 94 -18.35 10.19 2.80
N PRO A 95 -17.44 11.10 2.37
CA PRO A 95 -16.79 12.05 3.27
C PRO A 95 -17.78 12.96 3.99
N ALA A 96 -18.83 13.43 3.32
CA ALA A 96 -19.88 14.25 3.92
C ALA A 96 -20.65 13.50 5.03
N GLY A 97 -21.01 12.23 4.80
CA GLY A 97 -21.67 11.39 5.78
C GLY A 97 -20.80 11.09 6.99
N LEU A 98 -19.49 10.88 6.81
CA LEU A 98 -18.56 10.75 7.92
C LEU A 98 -18.47 12.07 8.70
N ALA A 99 -18.29 13.21 8.04
CA ALA A 99 -18.23 14.51 8.72
C ALA A 99 -19.47 14.77 9.59
N GLU A 100 -20.67 14.46 9.09
CA GLU A 100 -21.91 14.58 9.86
C GLU A 100 -21.94 13.62 11.06
N ARG A 101 -21.50 12.37 10.88
CA ARG A 101 -21.38 11.41 11.98
C ARG A 101 -20.42 11.92 13.06
N LEU A 102 -19.31 12.54 12.69
CA LEU A 102 -18.34 13.07 13.65
C LEU A 102 -18.87 14.31 14.38
N ARG A 103 -19.66 15.17 13.74
CA ARG A 103 -20.34 16.29 14.42
C ARG A 103 -21.27 15.79 15.50
N LYS A 104 -22.01 14.71 15.22
CA LYS A 104 -22.84 14.05 16.23
C LYS A 104 -22.02 13.51 17.40
N VAL A 105 -20.89 12.84 17.12
CA VAL A 105 -19.98 12.35 18.17
C VAL A 105 -19.46 13.51 19.03
N ALA A 106 -19.02 14.61 18.41
CA ALA A 106 -18.56 15.79 19.13
C ALA A 106 -19.67 16.37 20.05
N ALA A 107 -20.89 16.51 19.53
CA ALA A 107 -22.04 16.98 20.30
C ALA A 107 -22.40 16.04 21.47
N ASP A 108 -22.40 14.72 21.25
CA ASP A 108 -22.67 13.72 22.28
C ASP A 108 -21.59 13.74 23.39
N LEU A 109 -20.34 14.11 23.05
CA LEU A 109 -19.23 14.32 23.99
C LEU A 109 -19.22 15.72 24.65
N GLY A 110 -20.09 16.63 24.22
CA GLY A 110 -20.11 18.02 24.70
C GLY A 110 -18.91 18.86 24.23
N LEU A 111 -18.32 18.51 23.09
CA LEU A 111 -17.15 19.17 22.50
C LEU A 111 -17.57 20.01 21.27
N ASP A 112 -16.97 21.18 21.11
CA ASP A 112 -17.18 22.07 19.96
C ASP A 112 -16.00 21.92 18.98
N ALA A 113 -16.10 20.92 18.09
CA ALA A 113 -15.08 20.65 17.08
C ALA A 113 -15.53 21.15 15.70
N LYS A 114 -14.64 21.87 15.00
CA LYS A 114 -14.86 22.33 13.62
C LYS A 114 -14.48 21.24 12.64
N ILE A 115 -15.49 20.64 12.02
CA ILE A 115 -15.33 19.48 11.14
C ILE A 115 -15.66 19.87 9.70
N ALA A 116 -14.62 19.87 8.86
CA ALA A 116 -14.67 20.14 7.43
C ALA A 116 -14.45 18.85 6.62
N HIS A 117 -14.79 18.87 5.33
CA HIS A 117 -14.52 17.75 4.45
C HIS A 117 -14.21 18.14 3.01
N VAL A 118 -13.55 17.24 2.29
CA VAL A 118 -13.22 17.36 0.86
C VAL A 118 -14.04 16.34 0.08
N GLU A 119 -14.62 16.78 -1.03
CA GLU A 119 -15.41 15.96 -1.95
C GLU A 119 -15.12 16.30 -3.42
N GLY A 120 -15.70 15.50 -4.31
CA GLY A 120 -15.56 15.62 -5.77
C GLY A 120 -14.85 14.44 -6.43
N ASP A 121 -14.31 13.52 -5.62
CA ASP A 121 -13.63 12.32 -6.11
C ASP A 121 -14.58 11.28 -6.72
N ASP A 122 -15.83 11.18 -6.26
CA ASP A 122 -16.83 10.23 -6.77
C ASP A 122 -17.31 10.61 -8.19
N LEU A 123 -16.87 9.83 -9.18
CA LEU A 123 -17.17 9.98 -10.60
C LEU A 123 -18.20 8.95 -11.11
N VAL A 124 -18.81 8.13 -10.26
CA VAL A 124 -19.70 7.03 -10.68
C VAL A 124 -20.83 7.54 -11.58
N ALA A 125 -21.45 8.68 -11.22
CA ALA A 125 -22.54 9.27 -11.98
C ALA A 125 -22.14 9.70 -13.41
N ARG A 126 -20.85 9.99 -13.64
CA ARG A 126 -20.30 10.45 -14.92
C ARG A 126 -19.41 9.40 -15.60
N ALA A 127 -19.36 8.18 -15.07
CA ALA A 127 -18.44 7.14 -15.55
C ALA A 127 -18.61 6.83 -17.05
N GLY A 128 -19.84 6.82 -17.56
CA GLY A 128 -20.11 6.61 -18.99
C GLY A 128 -19.62 7.75 -19.89
N GLU A 129 -19.73 8.99 -19.41
CA GLU A 129 -19.29 10.21 -20.12
C GLU A 129 -17.76 10.25 -20.22
N LEU A 130 -17.10 9.87 -19.13
CA LEU A 130 -15.63 9.91 -18.96
C LEU A 130 -14.93 8.65 -19.50
N GLY A 131 -15.65 7.73 -20.14
CA GLY A 131 -15.06 6.50 -20.69
C GLY A 131 -14.59 5.48 -19.64
N LEU A 132 -15.08 5.57 -18.40
CA LEU A 132 -14.72 4.71 -17.27
C LEU A 132 -15.58 3.43 -17.17
N GLY A 133 -16.53 3.24 -18.09
CA GLY A 133 -17.41 2.07 -18.13
C GLY A 133 -18.57 2.14 -17.13
N GLN A 134 -18.86 1.01 -16.48
CA GLN A 134 -19.96 0.86 -15.50
C GLN A 134 -19.44 0.28 -14.17
N PRO A 135 -18.58 1.01 -13.45
CA PRO A 135 -17.99 0.53 -12.22
C PRO A 135 -18.98 0.59 -11.05
N LEU A 136 -18.73 -0.23 -10.03
CA LEU A 136 -19.39 -0.11 -8.73
C LEU A 136 -18.94 1.17 -8.01
N THR A 137 -17.64 1.50 -8.09
CA THR A 137 -17.08 2.76 -7.58
C THR A 137 -16.07 3.32 -8.58
N ALA A 138 -16.03 4.65 -8.72
CA ALA A 138 -15.06 5.37 -9.53
C ALA A 138 -14.61 6.59 -8.75
N ASN A 139 -13.40 6.57 -8.20
CA ASN A 139 -12.92 7.62 -7.31
C ASN A 139 -11.59 8.19 -7.78
N ALA A 140 -11.55 9.47 -8.15
CA ALA A 140 -10.32 10.17 -8.54
C ALA A 140 -9.39 10.37 -7.34
N TYR A 141 -8.09 10.26 -7.55
CA TYR A 141 -7.07 10.58 -6.54
C TYR A 141 -6.87 12.09 -6.51
N LEU A 142 -7.64 12.79 -5.66
CA LEU A 142 -7.52 14.23 -5.46
C LEU A 142 -6.22 14.60 -4.72
N GLY A 143 -5.83 15.88 -4.85
CA GLY A 143 -4.67 16.45 -4.17
C GLY A 143 -4.96 17.15 -2.85
N ALA A 144 -3.94 17.79 -2.31
CA ALA A 144 -3.89 18.37 -0.98
C ALA A 144 -4.66 19.70 -0.83
N TRP A 145 -4.96 20.41 -1.92
CA TRP A 145 -5.46 21.79 -1.85
C TRP A 145 -6.84 21.97 -1.21
N GLY A 146 -7.72 20.96 -1.28
CA GLY A 146 -8.96 20.98 -0.51
C GLY A 146 -8.71 20.86 0.99
N ILE A 147 -7.68 20.12 1.40
CA ILE A 147 -7.26 20.00 2.80
C ILE A 147 -6.69 21.34 3.28
N VAL A 148 -5.84 21.97 2.47
CA VAL A 148 -5.26 23.30 2.76
C VAL A 148 -6.37 24.32 3.04
N GLU A 149 -7.39 24.39 2.19
CA GLU A 149 -8.51 25.32 2.34
C GLU A 149 -9.31 25.05 3.63
N CYS A 150 -9.58 23.78 3.93
CA CYS A 150 -10.25 23.39 5.17
C CYS A 150 -9.45 23.81 6.42
N LEU A 151 -8.14 23.57 6.43
CA LEU A 151 -7.26 23.91 7.55
C LEU A 151 -7.08 25.43 7.71
N ASN A 152 -6.92 26.17 6.62
CA ASN A 152 -6.83 27.64 6.64
C ASN A 152 -8.10 28.30 7.20
N SER A 153 -9.24 27.63 7.05
CA SER A 153 -10.53 28.03 7.62
C SER A 153 -10.67 27.65 9.10
N GLY A 154 -9.65 27.03 9.70
CA GLY A 154 -9.57 26.69 11.12
C GLY A 154 -10.31 25.40 11.49
N ALA A 155 -10.36 24.41 10.60
CA ALA A 155 -10.90 23.09 10.92
C ALA A 155 -10.00 22.33 11.90
N ASP A 156 -10.61 21.70 12.91
CA ASP A 156 -9.95 20.77 13.82
C ASP A 156 -9.82 19.37 13.21
N ILE A 157 -10.80 19.00 12.37
CA ILE A 157 -10.82 17.75 11.63
C ILE A 157 -11.13 18.02 10.16
N VAL A 158 -10.32 17.46 9.27
CA VAL A 158 -10.57 17.39 7.84
C VAL A 158 -10.75 15.94 7.40
N VAL A 159 -11.95 15.64 6.90
CA VAL A 159 -12.28 14.33 6.32
C VAL A 159 -12.24 14.41 4.81
N THR A 160 -11.53 13.51 4.14
CA THR A 160 -11.53 13.44 2.67
C THR A 160 -12.17 12.14 2.20
N GLY A 161 -12.65 12.15 0.96
CA GLY A 161 -12.82 10.94 0.17
C GLY A 161 -11.46 10.43 -0.32
N ARG A 162 -11.40 9.98 -1.57
CA ARG A 162 -10.14 9.57 -2.19
C ARG A 162 -9.25 10.79 -2.50
N VAL A 163 -8.14 10.88 -1.77
CA VAL A 163 -6.96 11.69 -2.10
C VAL A 163 -5.78 10.74 -2.34
N THR A 164 -4.64 11.25 -2.83
CA THR A 164 -3.41 10.44 -2.71
C THR A 164 -3.03 10.25 -1.25
N ASP A 165 -2.44 9.11 -0.95
CA ASP A 165 -2.13 8.68 0.41
C ASP A 165 -1.22 9.73 1.09
N ALA A 166 -0.22 10.24 0.37
CA ALA A 166 0.64 11.33 0.85
C ALA A 166 -0.06 12.69 1.00
N SER A 167 -1.17 12.97 0.28
CA SER A 167 -1.83 14.28 0.33
C SER A 167 -2.40 14.62 1.72
N VAL A 168 -2.70 13.63 2.57
CA VAL A 168 -3.12 13.91 3.96
C VAL A 168 -1.99 14.47 4.83
N ILE A 169 -0.74 14.34 4.38
CA ILE A 169 0.47 14.92 4.99
C ILE A 169 0.88 16.22 4.29
N VAL A 170 0.81 16.25 2.95
CA VAL A 170 1.13 17.45 2.14
C VAL A 170 0.20 18.61 2.49
N GLY A 171 -1.10 18.36 2.67
CA GLY A 171 -2.09 19.40 2.97
C GLY A 171 -1.76 20.22 4.22
N PRO A 172 -1.55 19.60 5.38
CA PRO A 172 -1.14 20.31 6.58
C PRO A 172 0.21 21.04 6.45
N ALA A 173 1.21 20.43 5.81
CA ALA A 173 2.51 21.07 5.60
C ALA A 173 2.37 22.34 4.74
N ALA A 174 1.67 22.25 3.61
CA ALA A 174 1.42 23.38 2.73
C ALA A 174 0.61 24.49 3.41
N ALA A 175 -0.42 24.14 4.19
CA ALA A 175 -1.21 25.11 4.96
C ALA A 175 -0.37 25.84 6.01
N HIS A 176 0.49 25.11 6.74
CA HIS A 176 1.33 25.69 7.78
C HIS A 176 2.41 26.62 7.23
N PHE A 177 3.11 26.21 6.17
CA PHE A 177 4.19 27.00 5.58
C PHE A 177 3.71 28.08 4.62
N GLY A 178 2.46 28.01 4.16
CA GLY A 178 1.90 28.91 3.15
C GLY A 178 2.46 28.66 1.76
N TRP A 179 2.79 27.39 1.44
CA TRP A 179 3.32 27.03 0.13
C TRP A 179 2.29 27.28 -0.98
N GLY A 180 2.79 27.73 -2.13
CA GLY A 180 2.06 27.80 -3.38
C GLY A 180 2.07 26.48 -4.15
N ARG A 181 1.24 26.41 -5.19
CA ARG A 181 1.08 25.23 -6.06
C ARG A 181 2.31 24.87 -6.88
N THR A 182 3.25 25.80 -7.01
CA THR A 182 4.48 25.67 -7.81
C THR A 182 5.72 25.54 -6.94
N ASP A 183 5.58 25.45 -5.61
CA ASP A 183 6.70 25.19 -4.70
C ASP A 183 7.07 23.69 -4.75
N TYR A 184 7.38 23.22 -5.96
CA TYR A 184 7.42 21.79 -6.29
C TYR A 184 8.42 21.01 -5.45
N ASP A 185 9.61 21.55 -5.16
CA ASP A 185 10.60 20.87 -4.33
C ASP A 185 10.09 20.67 -2.89
N ALA A 186 9.44 21.69 -2.33
CA ALA A 186 8.89 21.61 -0.98
C ALA A 186 7.70 20.64 -0.91
N LEU A 187 6.80 20.70 -1.89
CA LEU A 187 5.70 19.75 -2.05
C LEU A 187 6.21 18.31 -2.24
N ALA A 188 7.25 18.12 -3.05
CA ALA A 188 7.85 16.81 -3.30
C ALA A 188 8.49 16.25 -2.03
N GLY A 189 9.19 17.08 -1.25
CA GLY A 189 9.71 16.72 0.07
C GLY A 189 8.61 16.26 1.02
N ALA A 190 7.47 16.96 1.07
CA ALA A 190 6.31 16.54 1.85
C ALA A 190 5.64 15.27 1.32
N VAL A 191 5.62 15.03 0.01
CA VAL A 191 5.16 13.75 -0.58
C VAL A 191 6.05 12.60 -0.11
N VAL A 192 7.38 12.77 -0.12
CA VAL A 192 8.32 11.76 0.36
C VAL A 192 8.12 11.49 1.86
N ALA A 193 8.02 12.55 2.67
CA ALA A 193 7.72 12.41 4.10
C ALA A 193 6.40 11.67 4.34
N GLY A 194 5.35 12.02 3.59
CA GLY A 194 4.04 11.38 3.64
C GLY A 194 4.11 9.89 3.29
N HIS A 195 4.75 9.56 2.17
CA HIS A 195 4.94 8.18 1.73
C HIS A 195 5.67 7.32 2.77
N VAL A 196 6.62 7.91 3.50
CA VAL A 196 7.34 7.23 4.58
C VAL A 196 6.46 6.96 5.80
N ILE A 197 5.51 7.84 6.15
CA ILE A 197 4.74 7.71 7.39
C ILE A 197 3.34 7.11 7.21
N GLU A 198 2.79 7.08 6.00
CA GLU A 198 1.40 6.65 5.73
C GLU A 198 1.15 5.16 6.00
N CYS A 199 2.12 4.29 5.73
CA CYS A 199 1.92 2.83 5.79
C CYS A 199 2.14 2.21 7.19
N SER A 200 1.56 2.82 8.23
CA SER A 200 1.63 2.32 9.62
C SER A 200 3.09 2.26 10.12
N THR A 201 3.49 1.18 10.81
CA THR A 201 4.80 1.05 11.45
C THR A 201 5.92 0.58 10.52
N GLN A 202 5.79 0.74 9.20
CA GLN A 202 6.80 0.24 8.23
C GLN A 202 8.14 0.97 8.38
N ALA A 203 8.12 2.31 8.47
CA ALA A 203 9.32 3.12 8.68
C ALA A 203 10.01 2.90 10.04
N THR A 204 9.35 2.20 10.98
CA THR A 204 9.87 1.88 12.31
C THR A 204 10.23 0.38 12.46
N GLY A 205 10.27 -0.39 11.36
CA GLY A 205 10.72 -1.78 11.34
C GLY A 205 9.66 -2.81 10.93
N GLY A 206 8.41 -2.40 10.70
CA GLY A 206 7.35 -3.27 10.18
C GLY A 206 7.69 -3.81 8.78
N ASN A 207 7.65 -5.14 8.61
CA ASN A 207 8.06 -5.84 7.39
C ASN A 207 9.53 -5.56 6.96
N PHE A 208 10.41 -5.19 7.90
CA PHE A 208 11.80 -4.89 7.56
C PHE A 208 12.62 -6.15 7.29
N ALA A 209 13.35 -6.16 6.16
CA ALA A 209 14.17 -7.25 5.67
C ALA A 209 15.23 -7.77 6.67
N PHE A 210 15.85 -6.88 7.44
CA PHE A 210 16.89 -7.20 8.42
C PHE A 210 16.35 -7.06 9.86
N PHE A 211 15.13 -7.55 10.09
CA PHE A 211 14.43 -7.44 11.37
C PHE A 211 15.24 -7.92 12.60
N THR A 212 16.17 -8.85 12.42
CA THR A 212 17.03 -9.37 13.49
C THR A 212 18.09 -8.39 13.97
N GLU A 213 18.35 -7.32 13.21
CA GLU A 213 19.27 -6.25 13.61
C GLU A 213 18.60 -5.21 14.52
N LEU A 214 17.26 -5.23 14.62
CA LEU A 214 16.50 -4.31 15.44
C LEU A 214 16.46 -4.82 16.89
N ALA A 215 16.87 -3.96 17.83
CA ALA A 215 17.01 -4.35 19.24
C ALA A 215 15.67 -4.74 19.90
N ASP A 216 14.58 -4.06 19.54
CA ASP A 216 13.22 -4.38 19.95
C ASP A 216 12.28 -4.24 18.76
N LEU A 217 11.66 -5.34 18.32
CA LEU A 217 10.60 -5.34 17.31
C LEU A 217 9.27 -5.91 17.86
N GLY A 218 9.11 -5.96 19.19
CA GLY A 218 7.92 -6.53 19.82
C GLY A 218 6.65 -5.76 19.47
N ARG A 219 6.66 -4.43 19.65
CA ARG A 219 5.54 -3.55 19.27
C ARG A 219 6.07 -2.22 18.73
N PRO A 220 6.32 -2.13 17.41
CA PRO A 220 6.80 -0.92 16.78
C PRO A 220 5.87 0.29 17.02
N GLY A 221 6.47 1.45 17.29
CA GLY A 221 5.78 2.73 17.34
C GLY A 221 5.39 3.22 15.94
N PHE A 222 4.42 4.12 15.86
CA PHE A 222 4.09 4.78 14.60
C PHE A 222 5.09 5.92 14.31
N PRO A 223 5.42 6.17 13.03
CA PRO A 223 6.38 7.20 12.67
C PRO A 223 5.77 8.61 12.75
N ILE A 224 6.67 9.58 12.85
CA ILE A 224 6.42 11.03 12.86
C ILE A 224 7.37 11.64 11.84
N ALA A 225 6.84 12.54 11.00
CA ALA A 225 7.64 13.41 10.15
C ALA A 225 7.71 14.81 10.77
N GLU A 226 8.92 15.27 11.04
CA GLU A 226 9.22 16.66 11.38
C GLU A 226 9.62 17.39 10.10
N ILE A 227 8.65 17.98 9.41
CA ILE A 227 8.82 18.61 8.09
C ILE A 227 9.22 20.07 8.29
N ARG A 228 10.23 20.51 7.53
CA ARG A 228 10.75 21.89 7.53
C ARG A 228 10.17 22.68 6.36
N ARG A 229 10.30 24.01 6.43
CA ARG A 229 9.79 24.95 5.41
C ARG A 229 10.30 24.69 3.98
N ASP A 230 11.48 24.11 3.82
CA ASP A 230 12.08 23.76 2.53
C ASP A 230 11.65 22.38 2.00
N GLY A 231 10.79 21.66 2.72
CA GLY A 231 10.33 20.30 2.39
C GLY A 231 11.25 19.19 2.89
N SER A 232 12.44 19.50 3.43
CA SER A 232 13.25 18.49 4.11
C SER A 232 12.55 18.03 5.39
N SER A 233 12.81 16.79 5.80
CA SER A 233 12.11 16.23 6.98
C SER A 233 12.98 15.28 7.78
N VAL A 234 12.80 15.27 9.10
CA VAL A 234 13.34 14.20 9.96
C VAL A 234 12.22 13.21 10.27
N ILE A 235 12.45 11.94 9.95
CA ILE A 235 11.57 10.85 10.36
C ILE A 235 12.03 10.36 11.73
N THR A 236 11.09 10.24 12.65
CA THR A 236 11.30 9.82 14.04
C THR A 236 10.11 9.02 14.55
N LYS A 237 10.16 8.58 15.81
CA LYS A 237 9.01 7.98 16.52
C LYS A 237 8.99 8.47 17.97
N HIS A 238 7.90 8.22 18.69
CA HIS A 238 7.85 8.48 20.13
C HIS A 238 8.86 7.60 20.90
N GLU A 239 9.46 8.18 21.95
CA GLU A 239 10.34 7.45 22.86
C GLU A 239 9.59 6.32 23.59
N GLY A 240 10.31 5.27 24.00
CA GLY A 240 9.73 4.15 24.75
C GLY A 240 8.82 3.22 23.94
N THR A 241 8.63 3.47 22.64
CA THR A 241 7.98 2.54 21.72
C THR A 241 9.00 1.56 21.11
N GLY A 242 8.57 0.36 20.74
CA GLY A 242 9.44 -0.58 20.04
C GLY A 242 9.75 -0.14 18.61
N GLY A 243 10.50 -0.97 17.88
CA GLY A 243 11.00 -0.67 16.55
C GLY A 243 12.21 0.26 16.57
N ALA A 244 12.70 0.63 15.39
CA ALA A 244 13.74 1.65 15.23
C ALA A 244 13.55 2.44 13.94
N VAL A 245 13.99 3.70 13.94
CA VAL A 245 14.07 4.53 12.72
C VAL A 245 15.53 4.66 12.28
N THR A 246 15.88 3.90 11.27
CA THR A 246 17.20 3.90 10.64
C THR A 246 17.08 4.25 9.16
N VAL A 247 18.21 4.59 8.52
CA VAL A 247 18.23 4.82 7.06
C VAL A 247 17.56 3.66 6.31
N ASP A 248 17.86 2.41 6.70
CA ASP A 248 17.30 1.23 6.05
C ASP A 248 15.80 1.04 6.29
N THR A 249 15.25 1.39 7.47
CA THR A 249 13.81 1.25 7.72
C THR A 249 13.01 2.32 6.98
N VAL A 250 13.57 3.52 6.84
CA VAL A 250 13.00 4.60 6.02
C VAL A 250 13.06 4.23 4.55
N GLU A 251 14.22 3.75 4.07
CA GLU A 251 14.40 3.33 2.69
C GLU A 251 13.50 2.14 2.31
N ALA A 252 13.30 1.20 3.24
CA ALA A 252 12.35 0.10 3.04
C ALA A 252 10.95 0.60 2.69
N GLN A 253 10.49 1.67 3.34
CA GLN A 253 9.21 2.26 3.00
C GLN A 253 9.27 3.04 1.69
N LEU A 254 10.34 3.79 1.40
CA LEU A 254 10.50 4.50 0.13
C LEU A 254 10.52 3.56 -1.09
N MET A 255 10.96 2.33 -0.90
CA MET A 255 11.02 1.31 -1.94
C MET A 255 9.70 0.52 -2.10
N TYR A 256 8.66 0.83 -1.32
CA TYR A 256 7.37 0.14 -1.34
C TYR A 256 6.38 0.82 -2.29
N GLU A 257 5.73 0.04 -3.17
CA GLU A 257 4.67 0.51 -4.08
C GLU A 257 5.01 1.67 -5.04
N ILE A 258 6.31 1.88 -5.31
CA ILE A 258 6.79 2.86 -6.29
C ILE A 258 6.79 2.28 -7.72
N GLN A 259 6.51 3.11 -8.72
CA GLN A 259 6.46 2.67 -10.13
C GLN A 259 7.73 3.02 -10.90
N SER A 260 8.23 4.25 -10.72
CA SER A 260 9.42 4.75 -11.42
C SER A 260 10.12 5.80 -10.56
N ALA A 261 11.26 6.32 -11.03
CA ALA A 261 11.92 7.45 -10.38
C ALA A 261 11.06 8.74 -10.39
N ARG A 262 10.12 8.88 -11.34
CA ARG A 262 9.06 9.90 -11.30
C ARG A 262 7.84 9.32 -10.61
N TYR A 263 7.57 9.81 -9.40
CA TYR A 263 6.40 9.44 -8.62
C TYR A 263 5.31 10.50 -8.78
N ALA A 264 4.32 10.19 -9.62
CA ALA A 264 3.31 11.13 -10.03
C ALA A 264 2.20 11.28 -8.97
N GLY A 265 1.94 12.53 -8.59
CA GLY A 265 0.81 12.92 -7.75
C GLY A 265 0.07 14.13 -8.33
N PRO A 266 -1.17 14.40 -7.87
CA PRO A 266 -1.99 15.52 -8.33
C PRO A 266 -1.41 16.89 -7.93
N ASP A 267 -0.59 16.93 -6.88
CA ASP A 267 0.02 18.15 -6.37
C ASP A 267 1.40 18.42 -6.99
N VAL A 268 2.17 17.36 -7.27
CA VAL A 268 3.55 17.41 -7.77
C VAL A 268 3.95 16.05 -8.33
N THR A 269 4.86 16.02 -9.31
CA THR A 269 5.59 14.81 -9.68
C THR A 269 6.93 14.79 -8.93
N THR A 270 7.10 13.87 -7.99
CA THR A 270 8.30 13.76 -7.14
C THR A 270 9.41 12.97 -7.82
N ARG A 271 10.65 13.45 -7.74
CA ARG A 271 11.85 12.74 -8.22
C ARG A 271 12.48 11.90 -7.11
N LEU A 272 12.12 10.61 -7.07
CA LEU A 272 12.64 9.67 -6.06
C LEU A 272 14.15 9.44 -6.18
N ASP A 273 14.70 9.60 -7.38
CA ASP A 273 16.13 9.51 -7.65
C ASP A 273 16.94 10.71 -7.12
N SER A 274 16.29 11.77 -6.65
CA SER A 274 16.95 12.92 -5.99
C SER A 274 17.11 12.78 -4.48
N ILE A 275 16.40 11.84 -3.86
CA ILE A 275 16.34 11.67 -2.40
C ILE A 275 17.73 11.38 -1.82
N THR A 276 18.07 12.05 -0.73
CA THR A 276 19.24 11.74 0.11
C THR A 276 18.79 11.44 1.54
N LEU A 277 19.32 10.36 2.12
CA LEU A 277 19.07 9.94 3.49
C LEU A 277 20.34 10.06 4.34
N SER A 278 20.20 10.57 5.57
CA SER A 278 21.30 10.57 6.55
C SER A 278 20.81 10.35 7.97
N GLN A 279 21.50 9.52 8.73
CA GLN A 279 21.22 9.34 10.16
C GLN A 279 21.68 10.59 10.94
N GLU A 280 20.76 11.26 11.63
CA GLU A 280 21.07 12.44 12.48
C GLU A 280 21.17 12.10 13.97
N GLY A 281 20.67 10.95 14.38
CA GLY A 281 20.70 10.47 15.77
C GLY A 281 20.00 9.14 15.92
N ALA A 282 19.90 8.64 17.16
CA ALA A 282 19.09 7.45 17.44
C ALA A 282 17.63 7.71 17.07
N ASP A 283 17.01 6.79 16.31
CA ASP A 283 15.64 6.92 15.80
C ASP A 283 15.37 8.20 15.00
N ARG A 284 16.38 8.79 14.35
CA ARG A 284 16.23 10.04 13.60
C ARG A 284 16.97 10.01 12.27
N VAL A 285 16.21 10.07 11.18
CA VAL A 285 16.71 10.04 9.81
C VAL A 285 16.27 11.29 9.07
N LEU A 286 17.21 12.07 8.58
CA LEU A 286 16.95 13.19 7.69
C LEU A 286 16.71 12.69 6.27
N ILE A 287 15.66 13.22 5.66
CA ILE A 287 15.36 13.18 4.23
C ILE A 287 15.59 14.58 3.68
N SER A 288 16.41 14.70 2.63
CA SER A 288 16.75 15.99 2.00
C SER A 288 17.03 15.84 0.50
N GLY A 289 17.17 16.98 -0.19
CA GLY A 289 17.53 17.02 -1.61
C GLY A 289 16.41 16.62 -2.58
N VAL A 290 15.18 16.46 -2.09
CA VAL A 290 14.03 16.06 -2.90
C VAL A 290 13.66 17.18 -3.87
N THR A 291 13.50 16.84 -5.14
CA THR A 291 13.08 17.76 -6.19
C THR A 291 11.71 17.38 -6.76
N GLY A 292 10.96 18.39 -7.20
CA GLY A 292 9.64 18.23 -7.77
C GLY A 292 9.52 18.79 -9.18
N GLU A 293 8.65 18.18 -9.97
CA GLU A 293 8.25 18.62 -11.31
C GLU A 293 6.73 18.91 -11.32
N ALA A 294 6.24 19.62 -12.33
CA ALA A 294 4.80 19.88 -12.47
C ALA A 294 3.99 18.56 -12.46
N PRO A 295 2.79 18.54 -11.86
CA PRO A 295 1.94 17.35 -11.83
C PRO A 295 1.46 16.95 -13.24
N PRO A 296 1.06 15.69 -13.44
CA PRO A 296 0.45 15.25 -14.69
C PRO A 296 -0.88 15.96 -14.97
N PRO A 297 -1.27 16.13 -16.24
CA PRO A 297 -2.57 16.73 -16.61
C PRO A 297 -3.76 15.82 -16.27
N GLN A 298 -3.53 14.54 -15.99
CA GLN A 298 -4.56 13.56 -15.69
C GLN A 298 -4.46 13.05 -14.26
N LEU A 299 -5.63 12.82 -13.65
CA LEU A 299 -5.77 12.18 -12.35
C LEU A 299 -6.00 10.69 -12.52
N LYS A 300 -5.31 9.87 -11.71
CA LYS A 300 -5.65 8.45 -11.54
C LYS A 300 -7.08 8.34 -10.98
N VAL A 301 -7.83 7.36 -11.44
CA VAL A 301 -9.16 7.00 -10.93
C VAL A 301 -9.13 5.53 -10.49
N SER A 302 -9.55 5.28 -9.25
CA SER A 302 -9.78 3.93 -8.73
C SER A 302 -11.13 3.41 -9.22
N LEU A 303 -11.11 2.44 -10.13
CA LEU A 303 -12.32 1.78 -10.62
C LEU A 303 -12.45 0.41 -9.97
N ASN A 304 -13.59 0.17 -9.30
CA ASN A 304 -13.90 -1.13 -8.73
C ASN A 304 -15.14 -1.71 -9.41
N THR A 305 -15.06 -2.96 -9.85
CA THR A 305 -16.19 -3.71 -10.42
C THR A 305 -16.36 -5.04 -9.68
N LEU A 306 -17.55 -5.65 -9.79
CA LEU A 306 -17.75 -7.02 -9.31
C LEU A 306 -17.32 -8.00 -10.41
N GLY A 307 -16.38 -8.89 -10.09
CA GLY A 307 -15.85 -9.90 -11.03
C GLY A 307 -16.69 -11.18 -11.13
N GLY A 308 -17.80 -11.26 -10.39
CA GLY A 308 -18.58 -12.48 -10.19
C GLY A 308 -18.30 -13.10 -8.83
N PHE A 309 -18.35 -14.42 -8.75
CA PHE A 309 -18.21 -15.18 -7.51
C PHE A 309 -17.01 -16.10 -7.58
N ARG A 310 -16.34 -16.27 -6.43
CA ARG A 310 -15.18 -17.14 -6.26
C ARG A 310 -15.43 -18.12 -5.13
N ASN A 311 -14.96 -19.34 -5.28
CA ASN A 311 -14.85 -20.29 -4.18
C ASN A 311 -13.50 -21.02 -4.27
N GLU A 312 -13.07 -21.62 -3.18
CA GLU A 312 -11.83 -22.38 -3.14
C GLU A 312 -11.93 -23.62 -2.26
N MET A 313 -11.06 -24.59 -2.53
CA MET A 313 -10.89 -25.79 -1.73
C MET A 313 -9.41 -26.16 -1.63
N SER A 314 -8.96 -26.51 -0.43
CA SER A 314 -7.59 -26.97 -0.17
C SER A 314 -7.60 -28.43 0.31
N PHE A 315 -7.02 -29.30 -0.51
CA PHE A 315 -6.88 -30.73 -0.29
C PHE A 315 -5.48 -31.01 0.28
N ILE A 316 -5.41 -31.70 1.42
CA ILE A 316 -4.14 -32.15 2.01
C ILE A 316 -3.78 -33.49 1.38
N LEU A 317 -2.59 -33.59 0.80
CA LEU A 317 -2.05 -34.79 0.19
C LEU A 317 -0.86 -35.27 1.04
N THR A 318 -1.01 -36.34 1.82
CA THR A 318 0.04 -36.79 2.76
C THR A 318 0.79 -38.02 2.22
N GLY A 319 2.11 -38.03 2.34
CA GLY A 319 2.96 -39.20 2.11
C GLY A 319 3.27 -39.48 0.63
N LEU A 320 3.20 -40.75 0.23
CA LEU A 320 3.62 -41.19 -1.11
C LEU A 320 2.67 -40.70 -2.22
N ASP A 321 3.18 -40.72 -3.46
CA ASP A 321 2.39 -40.55 -4.69
C ASP A 321 1.62 -39.21 -4.78
N ILE A 322 2.18 -38.12 -4.23
CA ILE A 322 1.54 -36.79 -4.17
C ILE A 322 0.98 -36.36 -5.53
N GLU A 323 1.76 -36.47 -6.60
CA GLU A 323 1.34 -36.05 -7.94
C GLU A 323 0.19 -36.93 -8.46
N THR A 324 0.23 -38.24 -8.20
CA THR A 324 -0.83 -39.17 -8.58
C THR A 324 -2.11 -38.91 -7.80
N LYS A 325 -2.01 -38.63 -6.49
CA LYS A 325 -3.13 -38.23 -5.63
C LYS A 325 -3.74 -36.92 -6.11
N ALA A 326 -2.90 -35.95 -6.45
CA ALA A 326 -3.34 -34.68 -6.99
C ALA A 326 -4.11 -34.87 -8.30
N ALA A 327 -3.53 -35.60 -9.25
CA ALA A 327 -4.16 -35.90 -10.53
C ALA A 327 -5.48 -36.68 -10.36
N LEU A 328 -5.58 -37.58 -9.37
CA LEU A 328 -6.81 -38.28 -9.05
C LEU A 328 -7.90 -37.32 -8.54
N ALA A 329 -7.57 -36.49 -7.55
CA ALA A 329 -8.50 -35.50 -6.99
C ALA A 329 -9.00 -34.52 -8.06
N GLN A 330 -8.10 -34.03 -8.91
CA GLN A 330 -8.44 -33.15 -10.04
C GLN A 330 -9.43 -33.79 -10.99
N ARG A 331 -9.13 -35.01 -11.47
CA ARG A 331 -10.02 -35.75 -12.38
C ARG A 331 -11.38 -36.02 -11.75
N GLN A 332 -11.41 -36.47 -10.49
CA GLN A 332 -12.66 -36.78 -9.82
C GLN A 332 -13.52 -35.53 -9.62
N LEU A 333 -12.94 -34.45 -9.07
CA LEU A 333 -13.66 -33.17 -8.90
C LEU A 333 -14.24 -32.71 -10.23
N GLU A 334 -13.42 -32.60 -11.28
CA GLU A 334 -13.87 -32.10 -12.58
C GLU A 334 -14.93 -33.01 -13.23
N SER A 335 -14.86 -34.33 -13.01
CA SER A 335 -15.85 -35.27 -13.54
C SER A 335 -17.18 -35.29 -12.79
N TRP A 336 -17.18 -34.95 -11.50
CA TRP A 336 -18.36 -34.98 -10.63
C TRP A 336 -19.06 -33.62 -10.55
N LEU A 337 -18.40 -32.54 -10.98
CA LEU A 337 -19.03 -31.24 -11.10
C LEU A 337 -20.22 -31.31 -12.07
N PRO A 338 -21.44 -30.92 -11.65
CA PRO A 338 -22.61 -30.95 -12.51
C PRO A 338 -22.50 -29.95 -13.67
N VAL A 339 -21.79 -28.84 -13.44
CA VAL A 339 -21.46 -27.81 -14.42
C VAL A 339 -20.05 -27.33 -14.13
N ARG A 340 -19.21 -27.24 -15.17
CA ARG A 340 -17.86 -26.66 -15.05
C ARG A 340 -17.97 -25.14 -14.87
N PRO A 341 -17.38 -24.54 -13.81
CA PRO A 341 -17.27 -23.09 -13.68
C PRO A 341 -16.47 -22.48 -14.84
N ALA A 342 -16.67 -21.19 -15.10
CA ALA A 342 -15.96 -20.45 -16.14
C ALA A 342 -14.43 -20.50 -15.97
N GLU A 343 -13.94 -20.43 -14.74
CA GLU A 343 -12.54 -20.67 -14.39
C GLU A 343 -12.42 -21.74 -13.32
N LEU A 344 -11.43 -22.62 -13.49
CA LEU A 344 -11.06 -23.65 -12.54
C LEU A 344 -9.55 -23.83 -12.61
N ASN A 345 -8.85 -23.41 -11.55
CA ASN A 345 -7.40 -23.35 -11.48
C ASN A 345 -6.89 -24.22 -10.33
N TRP A 346 -5.87 -25.03 -10.61
CA TRP A 346 -5.23 -25.88 -9.62
C TRP A 346 -3.82 -25.38 -9.31
N THR A 347 -3.43 -25.46 -8.04
CA THR A 347 -2.05 -25.22 -7.59
C THR A 347 -1.64 -26.32 -6.64
N LEU A 348 -0.48 -26.93 -6.86
CA LEU A 348 0.10 -27.91 -5.94
C LEU A 348 1.31 -27.27 -5.25
N ALA A 349 1.20 -27.01 -3.96
CA ALA A 349 2.29 -26.52 -3.11
C ALA A 349 2.88 -27.69 -2.32
N ARG A 350 4.18 -27.94 -2.49
CA ARG A 350 4.87 -29.08 -1.87
C ARG A 350 5.61 -28.65 -0.62
N LEU A 351 5.20 -29.19 0.52
CA LEU A 351 6.00 -29.20 1.75
C LEU A 351 6.62 -30.59 1.99
N ASP A 352 6.14 -31.59 1.26
CA ASP A 352 6.47 -33.00 1.44
C ASP A 352 7.96 -33.27 1.20
N ARG A 353 8.58 -33.96 2.15
CA ARG A 353 9.97 -34.40 2.08
C ARG A 353 10.15 -35.81 2.66
N PRO A 354 11.15 -36.58 2.20
CA PRO A 354 11.45 -37.89 2.78
C PRO A 354 11.70 -37.81 4.28
N ASP A 355 11.21 -38.82 5.02
CA ASP A 355 11.39 -38.97 6.48
C ASP A 355 11.08 -37.71 7.30
N ALA A 356 10.01 -37.00 6.93
CA ALA A 356 9.57 -35.79 7.59
C ALA A 356 9.24 -36.01 9.08
N GLU A 357 9.63 -35.05 9.93
CA GLU A 357 9.43 -35.12 11.38
C GLU A 357 7.97 -34.96 11.80
N THR A 358 7.16 -34.31 10.97
CA THR A 358 5.73 -34.08 11.19
C THR A 358 4.91 -34.47 9.97
N GLU A 359 3.63 -34.79 10.19
CA GLU A 359 2.69 -35.08 9.10
C GLU A 359 2.56 -33.91 8.12
N GLU A 360 2.55 -32.67 8.61
CA GLU A 360 2.46 -31.47 7.77
C GLU A 360 3.67 -31.35 6.81
N GLN A 361 4.88 -31.67 7.28
CA GLN A 361 6.08 -31.73 6.45
C GLN A 361 6.16 -32.98 5.57
N ALA A 362 5.30 -33.97 5.80
CA ALA A 362 5.09 -35.12 4.91
C ALA A 362 3.97 -34.84 3.89
N SER A 363 3.38 -33.64 3.89
CA SER A 363 2.18 -33.31 3.13
C SER A 363 2.41 -32.23 2.07
N ALA A 364 1.54 -32.23 1.06
CA ALA A 364 1.41 -31.16 0.08
C ALA A 364 -0.01 -30.60 0.14
N ILE A 365 -0.18 -29.34 -0.30
CA ILE A 365 -1.48 -28.69 -0.41
C ILE A 365 -1.84 -28.56 -1.89
N LEU A 366 -2.87 -29.29 -2.30
CA LEU A 366 -3.51 -29.07 -3.60
C LEU A 366 -4.68 -28.11 -3.41
N ARG A 367 -4.59 -26.93 -4.02
CA ARG A 367 -5.63 -25.91 -3.98
C ARG A 367 -6.38 -25.85 -5.31
N CYS A 368 -7.70 -25.85 -5.25
CA CYS A 368 -8.60 -25.55 -6.37
C CYS A 368 -9.25 -24.19 -6.13
N VAL A 369 -9.13 -23.26 -7.08
CA VAL A 369 -9.86 -22.00 -7.07
C VAL A 369 -10.79 -21.96 -8.27
N VAL A 370 -12.07 -21.73 -8.03
CA VAL A 370 -13.10 -21.61 -9.06
C VAL A 370 -13.70 -20.20 -9.10
N ARG A 371 -14.00 -19.72 -10.30
CA ARG A 371 -14.69 -18.44 -10.51
C ARG A 371 -15.77 -18.58 -11.57
N ASP A 372 -16.91 -17.92 -11.35
CA ASP A 372 -17.99 -17.83 -12.33
C ASP A 372 -18.85 -16.58 -12.04
N PRO A 373 -19.41 -15.92 -13.07
CA PRO A 373 -20.44 -14.90 -12.88
C PRO A 373 -21.72 -15.45 -12.21
N ASP A 374 -22.03 -16.74 -12.36
CA ASP A 374 -23.16 -17.39 -11.69
C ASP A 374 -22.76 -17.96 -10.31
N PRO A 375 -23.30 -17.43 -9.21
CA PRO A 375 -22.98 -17.90 -7.86
C PRO A 375 -23.33 -19.37 -7.64
N ASN A 376 -24.30 -19.91 -8.37
CA ASN A 376 -24.76 -21.28 -8.17
C ASN A 376 -23.72 -22.32 -8.63
N LYS A 377 -22.87 -21.96 -9.61
CA LYS A 377 -21.85 -22.87 -10.15
C LYS A 377 -20.62 -22.98 -9.25
N VAL A 378 -20.30 -21.93 -8.50
CA VAL A 378 -19.16 -21.92 -7.56
C VAL A 378 -19.56 -22.11 -6.11
N GLY A 379 -20.86 -21.99 -5.80
CA GLY A 379 -21.37 -22.21 -4.45
C GLY A 379 -21.57 -23.69 -4.12
N ARG A 380 -22.77 -24.04 -3.66
CA ARG A 380 -23.06 -25.41 -3.18
C ARG A 380 -22.74 -26.50 -4.21
N ALA A 381 -22.92 -26.25 -5.50
CA ALA A 381 -22.63 -27.23 -6.56
C ALA A 381 -21.15 -27.65 -6.57
N PHE A 382 -20.23 -26.71 -6.35
CA PHE A 382 -18.80 -26.99 -6.22
C PHE A 382 -18.48 -27.58 -4.84
N SER A 383 -18.98 -26.95 -3.78
CA SER A 383 -18.67 -27.31 -2.39
C SER A 383 -19.10 -28.73 -2.03
N SER A 384 -20.28 -29.17 -2.48
CA SER A 384 -20.76 -30.53 -2.23
C SER A 384 -19.86 -31.58 -2.88
N VAL A 385 -19.47 -31.38 -4.14
CA VAL A 385 -18.56 -32.30 -4.84
C VAL A 385 -17.20 -32.36 -4.14
N ALA A 386 -16.63 -31.21 -3.78
CA ALA A 386 -15.37 -31.15 -3.04
C ALA A 386 -15.44 -31.92 -1.70
N VAL A 387 -16.56 -31.85 -0.99
CA VAL A 387 -16.78 -32.58 0.27
C VAL A 387 -16.97 -34.09 0.03
N GLU A 388 -17.69 -34.48 -1.02
CA GLU A 388 -17.92 -35.89 -1.37
C GLU A 388 -16.60 -36.64 -1.65
N LEU A 389 -15.56 -35.94 -2.12
CA LEU A 389 -14.23 -36.50 -2.32
C LEU A 389 -13.55 -36.95 -1.02
N ALA A 390 -13.92 -36.42 0.14
CA ALA A 390 -13.25 -36.68 1.41
C ALA A 390 -13.12 -38.18 1.74
N LEU A 391 -14.15 -38.96 1.40
CA LEU A 391 -14.20 -40.39 1.69
C LEU A 391 -14.12 -41.27 0.42
N ALA A 392 -13.98 -40.67 -0.76
CA ALA A 392 -14.10 -41.36 -2.04
C ALA A 392 -12.92 -41.13 -2.99
N SER A 393 -11.93 -40.34 -2.58
CA SER A 393 -10.79 -39.96 -3.42
C SER A 393 -9.53 -40.75 -3.11
N TYR A 394 -8.46 -40.10 -2.66
CA TYR A 394 -7.16 -40.70 -2.39
C TYR A 394 -7.02 -41.16 -0.93
N PRO A 395 -6.10 -42.10 -0.64
CA PRO A 395 -5.80 -42.51 0.73
C PRO A 395 -5.33 -41.33 1.58
N GLY A 396 -5.96 -41.12 2.73
CA GLY A 396 -5.64 -40.01 3.64
C GLY A 396 -6.25 -38.66 3.25
N ALA A 397 -7.27 -38.64 2.38
CA ALA A 397 -7.96 -37.42 2.00
C ALA A 397 -8.50 -36.65 3.22
N SER A 398 -7.95 -35.46 3.43
CA SER A 398 -8.31 -34.54 4.50
C SER A 398 -8.16 -33.10 4.00
N PHE A 399 -8.77 -32.16 4.73
CA PHE A 399 -8.90 -30.77 4.32
C PHE A 399 -8.49 -29.85 5.47
N THR A 400 -7.99 -28.65 5.15
CA THR A 400 -7.71 -27.63 6.18
C THR A 400 -8.99 -26.98 6.71
N ALA A 401 -10.01 -26.88 5.87
CA ALA A 401 -11.35 -26.41 6.20
C ALA A 401 -12.36 -26.92 5.15
N LEU A 402 -13.66 -26.86 5.48
CA LEU A 402 -14.72 -27.10 4.50
C LEU A 402 -14.86 -25.89 3.56
N PRO A 403 -15.22 -26.11 2.28
CA PRO A 403 -15.40 -25.01 1.33
C PRO A 403 -16.63 -24.18 1.70
N GLY A 404 -16.55 -22.86 1.45
CA GLY A 404 -17.67 -21.94 1.68
C GLY A 404 -18.77 -22.04 0.62
N ASN A 405 -19.72 -21.11 0.61
CA ASN A 405 -20.76 -21.01 -0.44
C ASN A 405 -20.30 -20.17 -1.66
N GLY A 406 -19.01 -19.88 -1.75
CA GLY A 406 -18.48 -18.84 -2.62
C GLY A 406 -18.85 -17.42 -2.16
N SER A 407 -18.08 -16.45 -2.60
CA SER A 407 -18.28 -15.04 -2.27
C SER A 407 -18.01 -14.15 -3.49
N PRO A 408 -18.69 -12.99 -3.59
CA PRO A 408 -18.37 -12.04 -4.64
C PRO A 408 -16.95 -11.51 -4.43
N TYR A 409 -16.20 -11.39 -5.52
CA TYR A 409 -14.88 -10.76 -5.52
C TYR A 409 -14.89 -9.51 -6.40
N GLY A 410 -14.04 -8.54 -6.07
CA GLY A 410 -13.89 -7.33 -6.87
C GLY A 410 -12.73 -7.40 -7.83
N ILE A 411 -12.77 -6.53 -8.83
CA ILE A 411 -11.67 -6.25 -9.74
C ILE A 411 -11.37 -4.77 -9.62
N PHE A 412 -10.08 -4.46 -9.42
CA PHE A 412 -9.56 -3.12 -9.49
C PHE A 412 -8.93 -2.88 -10.86
N THR A 413 -9.24 -1.75 -11.47
CA THR A 413 -8.55 -1.26 -12.66
C THR A 413 -8.25 0.23 -12.52
N PRO A 414 -7.04 0.69 -12.85
CA PRO A 414 -6.77 2.12 -12.92
C PRO A 414 -7.45 2.74 -14.15
N GLY A 415 -8.13 3.87 -13.95
CA GLY A 415 -8.54 4.78 -15.01
C GLY A 415 -7.78 6.10 -14.93
N PHE A 416 -7.89 6.94 -15.96
CA PHE A 416 -7.27 8.27 -16.00
C PHE A 416 -8.23 9.27 -16.63
N VAL A 417 -8.41 10.42 -16.00
CA VAL A 417 -9.31 11.49 -16.44
C VAL A 417 -8.55 12.82 -16.39
N ASP A 418 -8.82 13.72 -17.32
CA ASP A 418 -8.27 15.08 -17.30
C ASP A 418 -8.63 15.78 -15.98
N ALA A 419 -7.65 16.42 -15.33
CA ALA A 419 -7.84 17.05 -14.04
C ALA A 419 -8.92 18.14 -14.06
N HIS A 420 -9.17 18.80 -15.20
CA HIS A 420 -10.23 19.80 -15.36
C HIS A 420 -11.63 19.20 -15.40
N GLU A 421 -11.78 17.90 -15.65
CA GLU A 421 -13.07 17.23 -15.64
C GLU A 421 -13.47 16.69 -14.26
N VAL A 422 -12.55 16.71 -13.29
CA VAL A 422 -12.76 16.18 -11.94
C VAL A 422 -13.09 17.33 -10.97
N PRO A 423 -14.29 17.33 -10.35
CA PRO A 423 -14.60 18.30 -9.31
C PRO A 423 -13.67 18.14 -8.10
N HIS A 424 -13.28 19.24 -7.49
CA HIS A 424 -12.58 19.24 -6.20
C HIS A 424 -13.17 20.37 -5.37
N THR A 425 -13.80 20.05 -4.25
CA THR A 425 -14.49 21.03 -3.40
C THR A 425 -14.10 20.82 -1.94
N ALA A 426 -13.65 21.90 -1.29
CA ALA A 426 -13.55 21.98 0.16
C ALA A 426 -14.90 22.46 0.73
N VAL A 427 -15.44 21.71 1.69
CA VAL A 427 -16.65 22.08 2.43
C VAL A 427 -16.23 22.38 3.86
N LEU A 428 -16.26 23.67 4.20
CA LEU A 428 -15.79 24.21 5.47
C LEU A 428 -16.73 23.83 6.62
N ALA A 429 -16.27 24.03 7.86
CA ALA A 429 -17.02 23.66 9.06
C ALA A 429 -18.38 24.39 9.20
N ASP A 430 -18.50 25.59 8.62
CA ASP A 430 -19.74 26.37 8.56
C ASP A 430 -20.66 26.00 7.38
N GLY A 431 -20.25 25.03 6.55
CA GLY A 431 -20.96 24.60 5.35
C GLY A 431 -20.64 25.39 4.09
N THR A 432 -19.78 26.41 4.16
CA THR A 432 -19.28 27.13 2.98
C THR A 432 -18.56 26.17 2.04
N ARG A 433 -18.80 26.31 0.74
CA ARG A 433 -18.24 25.43 -0.30
C ARG A 433 -17.27 26.22 -1.17
N VAL A 434 -16.03 25.76 -1.24
CA VAL A 434 -14.95 26.39 -2.00
C VAL A 434 -14.49 25.43 -3.08
N ALA A 435 -14.65 25.83 -4.34
CA ALA A 435 -14.11 25.07 -5.46
C ALA A 435 -12.59 25.20 -5.49
N ILE A 436 -11.91 24.08 -5.71
CA ILE A 436 -10.46 24.00 -5.78
C ILE A 436 -10.08 23.83 -7.24
N GLU A 437 -9.43 24.85 -7.81
CA GLU A 437 -8.96 24.79 -9.19
C GLU A 437 -7.88 23.69 -9.37
N PRO A 438 -7.84 23.01 -10.53
CA PRO A 438 -6.74 22.11 -10.87
C PRO A 438 -5.42 22.88 -11.03
N ALA A 439 -4.31 22.16 -11.14
CA ALA A 439 -3.01 22.77 -11.37
C ALA A 439 -2.99 23.54 -12.70
N ALA A 440 -2.55 24.80 -12.67
CA ALA A 440 -2.44 25.63 -13.88
C ALA A 440 -1.27 25.21 -14.77
N GLU A 441 -0.20 24.69 -14.17
CA GLU A 441 0.97 24.15 -14.83
C GLU A 441 0.98 22.63 -14.68
N THR A 442 1.07 21.92 -15.79
CA THR A 442 1.11 20.45 -15.83
C THR A 442 2.16 19.98 -16.83
N ALA A 443 2.71 18.79 -16.60
CA ALA A 443 3.66 18.15 -17.49
C ALA A 443 3.26 16.70 -17.75
N VAL A 444 3.24 16.27 -19.02
CA VAL A 444 3.01 14.86 -19.35
C VAL A 444 4.17 14.03 -18.82
N LEU A 445 3.87 12.90 -18.18
CA LEU A 445 4.91 12.02 -17.66
C LEU A 445 5.71 11.40 -18.79
N GLU A 446 7.00 11.73 -18.84
CA GLU A 446 7.96 11.12 -19.74
C GLU A 446 8.73 9.99 -19.04
N PRO A 447 9.19 8.96 -19.77
CA PRO A 447 10.10 7.95 -19.24
C PRO A 447 11.34 8.60 -18.61
N VAL A 448 11.81 8.05 -17.49
CA VAL A 448 13.07 8.49 -16.88
C VAL A 448 14.24 7.88 -17.64
N SER A 449 15.20 8.71 -18.05
CA SER A 449 16.44 8.24 -18.65
C SER A 449 17.24 7.40 -17.66
N GLU A 450 17.83 6.30 -18.12
CA GLU A 450 18.71 5.49 -17.26
C GLU A 450 19.94 6.33 -16.85
N PRO A 451 20.25 6.43 -15.55
CA PRO A 451 21.40 7.19 -15.08
C PRO A 451 22.72 6.51 -15.48
N GLU A 452 23.81 7.29 -15.49
CA GLU A 452 25.14 6.72 -15.69
C GLU A 452 25.48 5.76 -14.53
N LEU A 453 25.83 4.53 -14.88
CA LEU A 453 26.16 3.51 -13.89
C LEU A 453 27.61 3.66 -13.44
N PRO A 454 27.92 3.40 -12.16
CA PRO A 454 29.30 3.38 -11.70
C PRO A 454 30.09 2.26 -12.39
N ALA A 455 31.41 2.39 -12.47
CA ALA A 455 32.26 1.37 -13.05
C ALA A 455 32.10 0.02 -12.32
N ASP A 456 32.00 -1.08 -13.07
CA ASP A 456 31.87 -2.42 -12.50
C ASP A 456 33.08 -2.80 -11.64
N LEU A 457 32.91 -3.80 -10.76
CA LEU A 457 34.01 -4.36 -9.98
C LEU A 457 34.91 -5.22 -10.88
N PRO A 458 36.23 -5.24 -10.66
CA PRO A 458 37.09 -6.19 -11.34
C PRO A 458 36.69 -7.62 -10.96
N PRO A 459 36.87 -8.62 -11.87
CA PRO A 459 36.61 -10.00 -11.53
C PRO A 459 37.41 -10.45 -10.31
N SER A 460 36.74 -11.05 -9.33
CA SER A 460 37.36 -11.58 -8.12
C SER A 460 36.75 -12.94 -7.73
N GLU A 461 37.26 -13.55 -6.67
CA GLU A 461 36.75 -14.82 -6.16
C GLU A 461 35.31 -14.65 -5.66
N THR A 462 34.42 -15.56 -6.07
CA THR A 462 33.00 -15.52 -5.71
C THR A 462 32.62 -16.67 -4.79
N THR A 463 31.71 -16.40 -3.86
CA THR A 463 31.05 -17.41 -3.03
C THR A 463 29.56 -17.44 -3.34
N ARG A 464 28.97 -18.65 -3.46
CA ARG A 464 27.55 -18.81 -3.70
C ARG A 464 26.75 -18.70 -2.41
N VAL A 465 26.06 -17.58 -2.22
CA VAL A 465 25.28 -17.25 -1.01
C VAL A 465 23.91 -16.64 -1.37
N PRO A 466 22.94 -16.59 -0.45
CA PRO A 466 21.70 -15.84 -0.67
C PRO A 466 21.98 -14.37 -1.01
N LEU A 467 21.26 -13.79 -1.98
CA LEU A 467 21.32 -12.37 -2.30
C LEU A 467 21.06 -11.50 -1.06
N GLY A 468 20.14 -11.95 -0.20
CA GLY A 468 19.77 -11.31 1.05
C GLY A 468 20.86 -11.23 2.11
N THR A 469 22.04 -11.83 1.87
CA THR A 469 23.22 -11.67 2.74
C THR A 469 23.70 -10.22 2.79
N ILE A 470 23.59 -9.48 1.69
CA ILE A 470 23.97 -8.05 1.65
C ILE A 470 22.82 -7.14 1.19
N ALA A 471 21.87 -7.67 0.41
CA ALA A 471 20.80 -6.87 -0.18
C ALA A 471 19.55 -6.89 0.68
N LEU A 472 19.00 -5.70 0.93
CA LEU A 472 17.68 -5.49 1.48
C LEU A 472 16.65 -5.50 0.34
N ALA A 473 15.38 -5.79 0.66
CA ALA A 473 14.32 -5.70 -0.33
C ALA A 473 12.96 -5.39 0.31
N ARG A 474 12.10 -4.73 -0.46
CA ARG A 474 10.68 -4.58 -0.17
C ARG A 474 9.87 -4.74 -1.45
N SER A 475 8.66 -5.23 -1.29
CA SER A 475 7.75 -5.49 -2.40
C SER A 475 6.32 -5.28 -1.96
N GLY A 476 5.46 -4.99 -2.93
CA GLY A 476 4.04 -4.71 -2.73
C GLY A 476 3.28 -4.73 -4.03
N ASP A 477 1.95 -4.70 -3.94
CA ASP A 477 1.07 -4.68 -5.09
C ASP A 477 0.91 -3.28 -5.68
N LYS A 478 0.63 -3.23 -6.99
CA LYS A 478 0.15 -2.02 -7.64
C LYS A 478 -0.97 -2.37 -8.60
N GLY A 479 -2.16 -2.59 -8.05
CA GLY A 479 -3.26 -3.20 -8.78
C GLY A 479 -2.91 -4.62 -9.22
N GLY A 480 -2.88 -4.87 -10.53
CA GLY A 480 -2.51 -6.19 -11.10
C GLY A 480 -1.01 -6.47 -11.14
N ASP A 481 -0.19 -5.45 -10.90
CA ASP A 481 1.27 -5.51 -11.00
C ASP A 481 1.92 -5.67 -9.62
N ALA A 482 3.21 -6.01 -9.61
CA ALA A 482 4.00 -6.05 -8.39
C ALA A 482 5.27 -5.20 -8.51
N ASN A 483 5.63 -4.56 -7.40
CA ASN A 483 6.87 -3.83 -7.21
C ASN A 483 7.89 -4.71 -6.44
N ILE A 484 9.17 -4.65 -6.80
CA ILE A 484 10.29 -5.10 -5.94
C ILE A 484 11.40 -4.05 -5.95
N GLY A 485 11.58 -3.37 -4.82
CA GLY A 485 12.76 -2.57 -4.55
C GLY A 485 13.87 -3.37 -3.86
N VAL A 486 15.12 -3.20 -4.30
CA VAL A 486 16.31 -3.88 -3.75
C VAL A 486 17.44 -2.86 -3.57
N TRP A 487 18.04 -2.80 -2.40
CA TRP A 487 19.11 -1.84 -2.07
C TRP A 487 20.21 -2.45 -1.19
N VAL A 488 21.33 -1.74 -1.09
CA VAL A 488 22.55 -2.16 -0.39
C VAL A 488 23.21 -0.99 0.35
N ARG A 489 24.03 -1.29 1.36
CA ARG A 489 24.54 -0.30 2.31
C ARG A 489 25.82 0.40 1.89
N THR A 490 26.61 -0.17 0.99
CA THR A 490 27.92 0.37 0.61
C THR A 490 28.06 0.62 -0.88
N ASP A 491 28.96 1.53 -1.26
CA ASP A 491 29.24 1.82 -2.68
C ASP A 491 29.83 0.62 -3.42
N ALA A 492 30.62 -0.23 -2.74
CA ALA A 492 31.16 -1.45 -3.33
C ALA A 492 30.04 -2.45 -3.66
N GLN A 493 29.11 -2.65 -2.72
CA GLN A 493 27.93 -3.48 -2.95
C GLN A 493 27.05 -2.90 -4.05
N TRP A 494 26.89 -1.56 -4.09
CA TRP A 494 26.10 -0.89 -5.12
C TRP A 494 26.66 -1.12 -6.52
N ARG A 495 27.98 -0.93 -6.69
CA ARG A 495 28.69 -1.19 -7.94
C ARG A 495 28.43 -2.61 -8.46
N TRP A 496 28.41 -3.59 -7.57
CA TRP A 496 28.09 -4.97 -7.95
C TRP A 496 26.60 -5.19 -8.24
N LEU A 497 25.71 -4.72 -7.36
CA LEU A 497 24.28 -4.98 -7.43
C LEU A 497 23.68 -4.45 -8.74
N VAL A 498 24.01 -3.21 -9.11
CA VAL A 498 23.40 -2.53 -10.27
C VAL A 498 23.73 -3.22 -11.61
N HIS A 499 24.92 -3.81 -11.72
CA HIS A 499 25.32 -4.58 -12.90
C HIS A 499 24.82 -6.02 -12.86
N THR A 500 24.76 -6.62 -11.66
CA THR A 500 24.40 -8.03 -11.50
C THR A 500 22.90 -8.28 -11.59
N LEU A 501 22.09 -7.45 -10.91
CA LEU A 501 20.64 -7.62 -10.83
C LEU A 501 19.97 -6.92 -12.03
N THR A 502 20.08 -7.54 -13.20
CA THR A 502 19.35 -7.14 -14.42
C THR A 502 17.94 -7.74 -14.47
N VAL A 503 17.15 -7.34 -15.46
CA VAL A 503 15.83 -7.95 -15.72
C VAL A 503 15.96 -9.44 -16.03
N GLU A 504 16.97 -9.82 -16.81
CA GLU A 504 17.25 -11.22 -17.14
C GLU A 504 17.64 -12.01 -15.90
N LYS A 505 18.50 -11.43 -15.03
CA LYS A 505 18.87 -12.06 -13.77
C LYS A 505 17.66 -12.20 -12.85
N LEU A 506 16.79 -11.20 -12.76
CA LEU A 506 15.54 -11.29 -12.00
C LEU A 506 14.68 -12.46 -12.48
N ARG A 507 14.51 -12.62 -13.81
CA ARG A 507 13.73 -13.72 -14.40
C ARG A 507 14.33 -15.09 -14.12
N GLU A 508 15.65 -15.21 -14.10
CA GLU A 508 16.34 -16.44 -13.69
C GLU A 508 16.09 -16.75 -12.20
N LEU A 509 16.17 -15.74 -11.34
CA LEU A 509 16.01 -15.89 -9.90
C LEU A 509 14.55 -16.12 -9.48
N LEU A 510 13.60 -15.53 -10.21
CA LEU A 510 12.15 -15.61 -10.01
C LEU A 510 11.47 -16.17 -11.26
N PRO A 511 11.43 -17.49 -11.47
CA PRO A 511 10.92 -18.11 -12.69
C PRO A 511 9.46 -17.77 -13.03
N GLU A 512 8.65 -17.38 -12.04
CA GLU A 512 7.27 -16.90 -12.26
C GLU A 512 7.19 -15.62 -13.10
N THR A 513 8.31 -14.92 -13.29
CA THR A 513 8.39 -13.66 -14.05
C THR A 513 8.90 -13.84 -15.48
N ALA A 514 9.25 -15.07 -15.89
CA ALA A 514 9.93 -15.35 -17.15
C ALA A 514 9.17 -14.84 -18.39
N GLU A 515 7.85 -15.02 -18.40
CA GLU A 515 6.95 -14.64 -19.50
C GLU A 515 6.26 -13.28 -19.27
N LEU A 516 6.62 -12.56 -18.20
CA LEU A 516 6.00 -11.29 -17.83
C LEU A 516 6.87 -10.11 -18.27
N ASP A 517 6.22 -9.00 -18.56
CA ASP A 517 6.89 -7.73 -18.79
C ASP A 517 7.48 -7.23 -17.47
N VAL A 518 8.78 -6.92 -17.49
CA VAL A 518 9.52 -6.44 -16.32
C VAL A 518 10.27 -5.18 -16.71
N THR A 519 10.03 -4.10 -15.98
CA THR A 519 10.75 -2.84 -16.13
C THR A 519 11.67 -2.63 -14.92
N ARG A 520 12.90 -2.16 -15.17
CA ARG A 520 13.88 -1.82 -14.12
C ARG A 520 14.12 -0.31 -14.08
N HIS A 521 14.11 0.25 -12.88
CA HIS A 521 14.49 1.64 -12.60
C HIS A 521 15.67 1.66 -11.63
N VAL A 522 16.64 2.53 -11.89
CA VAL A 522 17.86 2.69 -11.08
C VAL A 522 17.71 3.95 -10.23
N LEU A 523 17.99 3.86 -8.93
CA LEU A 523 17.92 4.96 -7.96
C LEU A 523 19.30 5.13 -7.28
N PRO A 524 20.25 5.84 -7.93
CA PRO A 524 21.65 5.84 -7.50
C PRO A 524 21.88 6.39 -6.10
N ASN A 525 21.17 7.45 -5.70
CA ASN A 525 21.34 8.07 -4.38
C ASN A 525 20.88 7.17 -3.23
N LEU A 526 20.00 6.21 -3.52
CA LEU A 526 19.55 5.18 -2.59
C LEU A 526 20.35 3.88 -2.75
N ARG A 527 21.28 3.79 -3.70
CA ARG A 527 21.99 2.52 -4.04
C ARG A 527 20.99 1.39 -4.31
N ALA A 528 19.89 1.72 -4.98
CA ALA A 528 18.76 0.84 -5.14
C ALA A 528 18.40 0.60 -6.61
N VAL A 529 17.81 -0.56 -6.89
CA VAL A 529 17.09 -0.86 -8.12
C VAL A 529 15.66 -1.23 -7.81
N ASN A 530 14.75 -0.82 -8.67
CA ASN A 530 13.33 -1.06 -8.55
C ASN A 530 12.80 -1.81 -9.78
N PHE A 531 12.04 -2.89 -9.54
CA PHE A 531 11.43 -3.68 -10.61
C PHE A 531 9.91 -3.58 -10.56
N ILE A 532 9.30 -3.38 -11.72
CA ILE A 532 7.84 -3.50 -11.92
C ILE A 532 7.57 -4.73 -12.75
N ILE A 533 6.81 -5.67 -12.20
CA ILE A 533 6.44 -6.94 -12.85
C ILE A 533 4.96 -6.86 -13.20
N SER A 534 4.67 -6.65 -14.48
CA SER A 534 3.30 -6.44 -14.94
C SER A 534 2.48 -7.73 -14.97
N GLY A 535 1.25 -7.66 -14.45
CA GLY A 535 0.28 -8.75 -14.49
C GLY A 535 0.53 -9.91 -13.52
N LEU A 536 1.54 -9.84 -12.65
CA LEU A 536 1.89 -10.91 -11.70
C LEU A 536 0.72 -11.31 -10.78
N LEU A 537 -0.15 -10.34 -10.44
CA LEU A 537 -1.31 -10.50 -9.56
C LEU A 537 -2.63 -10.69 -10.32
N GLY A 538 -2.59 -10.81 -11.65
CA GLY A 538 -3.78 -10.91 -12.49
C GLY A 538 -4.61 -9.63 -12.42
N LYS A 539 -5.84 -9.72 -11.92
CA LYS A 539 -6.79 -8.59 -11.83
C LYS A 539 -6.78 -7.88 -10.46
N GLY A 540 -5.66 -7.97 -9.75
CA GLY A 540 -5.41 -7.34 -8.45
C GLY A 540 -5.74 -8.19 -7.22
N VAL A 541 -5.53 -7.63 -6.02
CA VAL A 541 -5.57 -8.34 -4.72
C VAL A 541 -6.85 -9.17 -4.54
N ALA A 542 -8.02 -8.56 -4.81
CA ALA A 542 -9.31 -9.22 -4.62
C ALA A 542 -9.54 -10.42 -5.57
N TYR A 543 -8.89 -10.42 -6.75
CA TYR A 543 -8.94 -11.54 -7.67
C TYR A 543 -8.21 -12.77 -7.12
N GLN A 544 -7.16 -12.56 -6.31
CA GLN A 544 -6.36 -13.60 -5.65
C GLN A 544 -5.85 -14.64 -6.66
N ALA A 545 -5.11 -14.17 -7.67
CA ALA A 545 -4.49 -15.04 -8.67
C ALA A 545 -3.48 -16.03 -8.05
N ARG A 546 -2.87 -15.65 -6.92
CA ARG A 546 -1.79 -16.36 -6.25
C ARG A 546 -2.00 -16.43 -4.74
N PHE A 547 -1.15 -17.19 -4.05
CA PHE A 547 -1.24 -17.38 -2.60
C PHE A 547 -0.82 -16.15 -1.79
N ASP A 548 0.14 -15.36 -2.30
CA ASP A 548 0.51 -14.03 -1.81
C ASP A 548 -0.17 -12.97 -2.70
N PRO A 549 -1.41 -12.55 -2.40
CA PRO A 549 -2.17 -11.67 -3.27
C PRO A 549 -1.67 -10.23 -3.30
N GLN A 550 -0.72 -9.86 -2.43
CA GLN A 550 -0.16 -8.51 -2.31
C GLN A 550 1.32 -8.44 -2.70
N ALA A 551 1.91 -9.55 -3.14
CA ALA A 551 3.35 -9.67 -3.43
C ALA A 551 4.27 -9.25 -2.27
N LYS A 552 3.82 -9.28 -1.01
CA LYS A 552 4.61 -8.83 0.15
C LYS A 552 5.79 -9.73 0.45
N GLY A 553 5.70 -11.02 0.12
CA GLY A 553 6.79 -11.98 0.28
C GLY A 553 7.74 -12.04 -0.91
N LEU A 554 7.47 -11.31 -1.99
CA LEU A 554 8.21 -11.42 -3.24
C LEU A 554 9.68 -10.97 -3.11
N GLY A 555 9.92 -9.86 -2.38
CA GLY A 555 11.28 -9.39 -2.07
C GLY A 555 12.06 -10.38 -1.23
N GLU A 556 11.43 -11.00 -0.23
CA GLU A 556 12.08 -12.04 0.59
C GLU A 556 12.36 -13.32 -0.21
N TRP A 557 11.47 -13.69 -1.14
CA TRP A 557 11.74 -14.79 -2.06
C TRP A 557 12.96 -14.51 -2.92
N LEU A 558 13.08 -13.30 -3.48
CA LEU A 558 14.26 -12.86 -4.24
C LEU A 558 15.53 -12.89 -3.38
N ARG A 559 15.48 -12.36 -2.15
CA ARG A 559 16.61 -12.37 -1.20
C ARG A 559 17.08 -13.78 -0.85
N SER A 560 16.17 -14.75 -0.79
CA SER A 560 16.53 -16.15 -0.50
C SER A 560 17.29 -16.85 -1.64
N ARG A 561 17.27 -16.29 -2.86
CA ARG A 561 17.89 -16.91 -4.04
C ARG A 561 19.41 -16.83 -3.95
N HIS A 562 20.07 -17.94 -4.24
CA HIS A 562 21.53 -18.02 -4.19
C HIS A 562 22.16 -17.51 -5.48
N ILE A 563 23.14 -16.63 -5.34
CA ILE A 563 23.90 -16.04 -6.44
C ILE A 563 25.40 -16.10 -6.12
N ASP A 564 26.24 -16.14 -7.15
CA ASP A 564 27.69 -16.02 -7.00
C ASP A 564 28.05 -14.56 -6.71
N MET A 565 28.53 -14.30 -5.50
CA MET A 565 28.84 -12.96 -5.01
C MET A 565 30.34 -12.81 -4.71
N PRO A 566 30.99 -11.72 -5.13
CA PRO A 566 32.39 -11.44 -4.77
C PRO A 566 32.60 -11.52 -3.26
N THR A 567 33.57 -12.33 -2.83
CA THR A 567 33.83 -12.60 -1.41
C THR A 567 34.17 -11.32 -0.62
N GLU A 568 34.78 -10.34 -1.29
CA GLU A 568 35.11 -9.02 -0.72
C GLU A 568 33.88 -8.20 -0.30
N LEU A 569 32.68 -8.50 -0.82
CA LEU A 569 31.44 -7.81 -0.44
C LEU A 569 30.77 -8.39 0.81
N LEU A 570 31.24 -9.55 1.28
CA LEU A 570 30.72 -10.28 2.44
C LEU A 570 31.43 -9.90 3.74
N ALA A 571 32.48 -9.08 3.66
CA ALA A 571 33.39 -8.76 4.76
C ALA A 571 32.91 -7.59 5.64
#